data_AF-A0AAE2PU00-F1
#
_entry.id   AF-A0AAE2PU00-F1
#
_cell.length_a   1.000
_cell.length_b   1.000
_cell.length_c   1.000
_cell.angle_alpha   90.00
_cell.angle_beta   90.00
_cell.angle_gamma   90.00
#
_symmetry.space_group_name_H-M   'P 1'
#
loop_
_entity.id
_entity.type
_entity.pdbx_description
1 polymer ?
#
loop_
_entity_poly.entity_id
_entity_poly.type
_entity_poly.pdbx_seq_one_letter_code
_entity_poly.pdbx_strand_id
1 'polypeptide(L)'
;MKPRIEVVAIDCLMVRLFDTIAEANMPWMLAASQRLRSGFGSALMDLVPSYTTLMVHYDLITLTPAQARALIDQALTDLQPQAQGGGRCHVLPVWYDTSVGPELSVLAQRSGLEVAEVIRRHSAHLYQVFALGFAPGFAFMGLVDEILATPRLNTPRKRVAAGSVGIAERQTAAYPVVSPGGWNLIGRTPAKLFDRERDGYSLMQPGDTVRFEAVGHAEFVNLGGDDTPLEAHA
;
A
#
# COMPACT_ATOMS: atom_id res chain seq x y z
N MET A 1 22.34 -6.57 5.41
CA MET A 1 21.26 -6.01 6.26
C MET A 1 21.82 -5.71 7.64
N LYS A 2 21.52 -4.56 8.26
CA LYS A 2 21.90 -4.23 9.64
C LYS A 2 20.66 -3.74 10.39
N PRO A 3 19.93 -4.63 11.09
CA PRO A 3 18.68 -4.26 11.72
C PRO A 3 18.90 -3.23 12.84
N ARG A 4 17.95 -2.31 13.01
CA ARG A 4 17.90 -1.36 14.12
C ARG A 4 16.59 -1.51 14.87
N ILE A 5 16.65 -1.48 16.20
CA ILE A 5 15.48 -1.59 17.08
C ILE A 5 15.30 -0.28 17.84
N GLU A 6 14.27 0.46 17.49
CA GLU A 6 13.93 1.78 18.04
C GLU A 6 12.72 1.64 18.99
N VAL A 7 12.72 2.37 20.11
CA VAL A 7 11.56 2.39 21.02
C VAL A 7 10.51 3.36 20.48
N VAL A 8 9.28 2.88 20.30
CA VAL A 8 8.14 3.72 19.90
C VAL A 8 7.27 4.05 21.10
N ALA A 9 7.00 3.04 21.93
CA ALA A 9 6.27 3.14 23.19
C ALA A 9 6.79 2.08 24.17
N ILE A 10 6.26 2.06 25.39
CA ILE A 10 6.69 1.10 26.43
C ILE A 10 6.46 -0.36 26.01
N ASP A 11 5.41 -0.62 25.23
CA ASP A 11 4.93 -1.91 24.69
C ASP A 11 5.23 -2.08 23.19
N CYS A 12 5.96 -1.14 22.58
CA CYS A 12 6.09 -1.09 21.13
C CYS A 12 7.52 -0.79 20.67
N LEU A 13 8.04 -1.69 19.83
CA LEU A 13 9.37 -1.58 19.23
C LEU A 13 9.24 -1.49 17.70
N MET A 14 9.97 -0.56 17.10
CA MET A 14 10.11 -0.48 15.65
C MET A 14 11.39 -1.22 15.24
N VAL A 15 11.24 -2.23 14.39
CA VAL A 15 12.34 -2.98 13.80
C VAL A 15 12.55 -2.49 12.38
N ARG A 16 13.66 -1.81 12.12
CA ARG A 16 14.05 -1.36 10.79
C ARG A 16 15.06 -2.32 10.18
N LEU A 17 14.73 -2.93 9.05
CA LEU A 17 15.61 -3.84 8.33
C LEU A 17 16.43 -3.15 7.25
N PHE A 18 15.85 -2.11 6.62
CA PHE A 18 16.45 -1.42 5.49
C PHE A 18 16.31 0.11 5.60
N ASP A 19 17.21 0.82 4.92
CA ASP A 19 17.20 2.29 4.84
C ASP A 19 16.43 2.81 3.61
N THR A 20 16.22 1.95 2.60
CA THR A 20 15.60 2.32 1.32
C THR A 20 14.45 1.39 0.96
N ILE A 21 13.44 1.94 0.31
CA ILE A 21 12.31 1.16 -0.23
C ILE A 21 12.77 0.49 -1.52
N ALA A 22 12.67 -0.83 -1.57
CA ALA A 22 12.97 -1.62 -2.76
C ALA A 22 12.11 -2.89 -2.76
N GLU A 23 11.62 -3.30 -3.93
CA GLU A 23 10.81 -4.52 -4.08
C GLU A 23 11.60 -5.77 -3.66
N ALA A 24 12.91 -5.78 -3.92
CA ALA A 24 13.83 -6.85 -3.48
C ALA A 24 13.89 -7.04 -1.95
N ASN A 25 13.42 -6.06 -1.17
CA ASN A 25 13.36 -6.17 0.29
C ASN A 25 12.11 -6.93 0.75
N MET A 26 11.06 -7.04 -0.06
CA MET A 26 9.78 -7.62 0.34
C MET A 26 9.92 -9.07 0.86
N PRO A 27 10.68 -9.97 0.20
CA PRO A 27 10.88 -11.33 0.71
C PRO A 27 11.53 -11.39 2.10
N TRP A 28 12.38 -10.42 2.44
CA TRP A 28 12.99 -10.30 3.75
C TRP A 28 11.99 -9.79 4.79
N MET A 29 11.19 -8.79 4.42
CA MET A 29 10.12 -8.25 5.28
C MET A 29 9.08 -9.33 5.64
N LEU A 30 8.71 -10.18 4.67
CA LEU A 30 7.79 -11.31 4.89
C LEU A 30 8.41 -12.36 5.81
N ALA A 31 9.66 -12.77 5.55
CA ALA A 31 10.36 -13.75 6.38
C ALA A 31 10.51 -13.26 7.83
N ALA A 32 10.88 -11.99 8.03
CA ALA A 32 11.00 -11.43 9.37
C ALA A 32 9.62 -11.33 10.05
N SER A 33 8.57 -10.97 9.30
CA SER A 33 7.20 -10.95 9.83
C SER A 33 6.79 -12.33 10.35
N GLN A 34 7.02 -13.38 9.56
CA GLN A 34 6.70 -14.76 9.94
C GLN A 34 7.48 -15.20 11.19
N ARG A 35 8.79 -14.92 11.25
CA ARG A 35 9.63 -15.29 12.39
C ARG A 35 9.27 -14.51 13.64
N LEU A 36 8.92 -13.23 13.54
CA LEU A 36 8.44 -12.45 14.68
C LEU A 36 7.10 -12.97 15.20
N ARG A 37 6.14 -13.27 14.31
CA ARG A 37 4.87 -13.92 14.70
C ARG A 37 5.10 -15.23 15.44
N SER A 38 5.99 -16.07 14.92
CA SER A 38 6.30 -17.37 15.53
C SER A 38 7.05 -17.23 16.86
N GLY A 39 8.00 -16.29 16.95
CA GLY A 39 8.85 -16.09 18.11
C GLY A 39 8.14 -15.42 19.29
N PHE A 40 7.28 -14.43 19.04
CA PHE A 40 6.49 -13.78 20.08
C PHE A 40 5.25 -14.61 20.47
N GLY A 41 4.70 -15.41 19.56
CA GLY A 41 3.54 -16.26 19.83
C GLY A 41 2.37 -15.46 20.40
N SER A 42 1.80 -15.92 21.52
CA SER A 42 0.66 -15.26 22.17
C SER A 42 0.99 -13.91 22.82
N ALA A 43 2.28 -13.59 23.01
CA ALA A 43 2.68 -12.29 23.54
C ALA A 43 2.69 -11.19 22.47
N LEU A 44 2.50 -11.54 21.18
CA LEU A 44 2.35 -10.57 20.10
C LEU A 44 0.92 -10.03 20.07
N MET A 45 0.75 -8.74 20.36
CA MET A 45 -0.53 -8.05 20.28
C MET A 45 -0.83 -7.62 18.85
N ASP A 46 0.16 -7.04 18.17
CA ASP A 46 0.07 -6.67 16.76
C ASP A 46 1.45 -6.65 16.10
N LEU A 47 1.46 -6.85 14.79
CA LEU A 47 2.65 -6.75 13.95
C LEU A 47 2.29 -6.06 12.64
N VAL A 48 2.81 -4.85 12.47
CA VAL A 48 2.49 -3.99 11.34
C VAL A 48 3.72 -3.83 10.43
N PRO A 49 3.80 -4.54 9.30
CA PRO A 49 4.83 -4.30 8.29
C PRO A 49 4.55 -3.02 7.50
N SER A 50 5.61 -2.26 7.24
CA SER A 50 5.54 -1.06 6.41
C SER A 50 6.88 -0.81 5.72
N TYR A 51 6.93 -1.08 4.41
CA TYR A 51 8.11 -0.88 3.56
C TYR A 51 9.41 -1.51 4.08
N THR A 52 10.14 -0.80 4.93
CA THR A 52 11.44 -1.19 5.48
C THR A 52 11.42 -1.49 6.97
N THR A 53 10.26 -1.33 7.62
CA THR A 53 10.09 -1.47 9.06
C THR A 53 8.96 -2.41 9.45
N LEU A 54 9.07 -2.97 10.65
CA LEU A 54 8.07 -3.79 11.31
C LEU A 54 7.82 -3.20 12.69
N MET A 55 6.59 -2.76 12.95
CA MET A 55 6.20 -2.34 14.28
C MET A 55 5.72 -3.57 15.05
N VAL A 56 6.40 -3.88 16.16
CA VAL A 56 6.08 -5.01 17.04
C VAL A 56 5.41 -4.46 18.29
N HIS A 57 4.12 -4.75 18.45
CA HIS A 57 3.37 -4.45 19.66
C HIS A 57 3.22 -5.74 20.46
N TYR A 58 3.69 -5.76 21.70
CA TYR A 58 3.69 -6.95 22.54
C TYR A 58 3.08 -6.70 23.92
N ASP A 59 2.64 -7.76 24.57
CA ASP A 59 2.05 -7.70 25.92
C ASP A 59 3.13 -7.50 26.99
N LEU A 60 3.09 -6.36 27.68
CA LEU A 60 4.02 -6.01 28.76
C LEU A 60 3.83 -6.80 30.04
N ILE A 61 2.66 -7.41 30.25
CA ILE A 61 2.43 -8.29 31.40
C ILE A 61 3.19 -9.60 31.20
N THR A 62 3.29 -10.06 29.95
CA THR A 62 3.96 -11.30 29.58
C THR A 62 5.46 -11.11 29.32
N LEU A 63 5.88 -10.00 28.70
CA LEU A 63 7.27 -9.76 28.31
C LEU A 63 7.81 -8.41 28.81
N THR A 64 9.02 -8.44 29.39
CA THR A 64 9.79 -7.22 29.62
C THR A 64 10.36 -6.66 28.30
N PRO A 65 10.68 -5.36 28.23
CA PRO A 65 11.33 -4.78 27.04
C PRO A 65 12.65 -5.46 26.64
N ALA A 66 13.42 -5.96 27.61
CA ALA A 66 14.66 -6.70 27.34
C ALA A 66 14.40 -8.06 26.69
N GLN A 67 13.37 -8.79 27.15
CA GLN A 67 12.96 -10.06 26.54
C GLN A 67 12.41 -9.85 25.13
N ALA A 68 11.58 -8.82 24.92
CA ALA A 68 11.08 -8.48 23.59
C ALA A 68 12.22 -8.20 22.59
N ARG A 69 13.25 -7.45 23.01
CA ARG A 69 14.46 -7.22 22.18
C ARG A 69 15.19 -8.52 21.86
N ALA A 70 15.40 -9.38 22.85
CA ALA A 70 16.05 -10.67 22.64
C ALA A 70 15.28 -11.56 21.64
N LEU A 71 13.94 -11.57 21.71
CA LEU A 71 13.10 -12.29 20.74
C LEU A 71 13.23 -11.72 19.33
N ILE A 72 13.31 -10.39 19.18
CA ILE A 72 13.57 -9.76 17.88
C ILE A 72 14.94 -10.17 17.35
N ASP A 73 15.99 -10.06 18.15
CA ASP A 73 17.35 -10.44 17.74
C ASP A 73 17.41 -11.92 17.31
N GLN A 74 16.77 -12.81 18.08
CA GLN A 74 16.66 -14.23 17.74
C GLN A 74 15.87 -14.46 16.44
N ALA A 75 14.76 -13.73 16.23
CA ALA A 75 13.96 -13.82 15.02
C ALA A 75 14.71 -13.33 13.77
N LEU A 76 15.67 -12.41 13.93
CA LEU A 76 16.47 -11.85 12.84
C LEU A 76 17.81 -12.57 12.61
N THR A 77 18.24 -13.39 13.56
CA THR A 77 19.48 -14.19 13.45
C THR A 77 19.38 -15.15 12.26
N ASP A 78 20.37 -15.08 11.37
CA ASP A 78 20.46 -15.86 10.13
C ASP A 78 19.20 -15.77 9.25
N LEU A 79 18.53 -14.60 9.27
CA LEU A 79 17.37 -14.37 8.42
C LEU A 79 17.72 -14.60 6.95
N GLN A 80 16.85 -15.32 6.24
CA GLN A 80 16.94 -15.54 4.80
C GLN A 80 15.67 -14.98 4.14
N PRO A 81 15.75 -14.50 2.89
CA PRO A 81 14.56 -14.06 2.17
C PRO A 81 13.63 -15.24 1.93
N GLN A 82 12.32 -15.01 2.06
CA GLN A 82 11.33 -16.01 1.67
C GLN A 82 11.46 -16.33 0.17
N ALA A 83 11.21 -17.58 -0.24
CA ALA A 83 11.16 -17.92 -1.66
C ALA A 83 10.11 -17.05 -2.38
N GLN A 84 10.44 -16.60 -3.60
CA GLN A 84 9.51 -15.81 -4.41
C GLN A 84 8.24 -16.63 -4.70
N GLY A 85 7.05 -16.02 -4.53
CA GLY A 85 5.77 -16.66 -4.87
C GLY A 85 4.73 -16.81 -3.75
N GLY A 86 4.86 -16.09 -2.62
CA GLY A 86 3.90 -16.20 -1.51
C GLY A 86 2.65 -15.32 -1.61
N GLY A 87 2.71 -14.20 -2.34
CA GLY A 87 1.62 -13.22 -2.41
C GLY A 87 0.62 -13.51 -3.54
N ARG A 88 -0.63 -13.07 -3.37
CA ARG A 88 -1.66 -13.12 -4.42
C ARG A 88 -1.42 -12.00 -5.43
N CYS A 89 -1.69 -12.27 -6.71
CA CYS A 89 -1.73 -11.26 -7.75
C CYS A 89 -3.17 -10.82 -7.97
N HIS A 90 -3.45 -9.53 -7.77
CA HIS A 90 -4.77 -8.92 -7.94
C HIS A 90 -4.80 -8.12 -9.23
N VAL A 91 -5.86 -8.29 -10.03
CA VAL A 91 -6.13 -7.43 -11.18
C VAL A 91 -7.24 -6.46 -10.78
N LEU A 92 -6.94 -5.16 -10.79
CA LEU A 92 -7.90 -4.12 -10.44
C LEU A 92 -8.34 -3.37 -11.71
N PRO A 93 -9.62 -3.48 -12.14
CA PRO A 93 -10.13 -2.69 -13.24
C PRO A 93 -10.16 -1.21 -12.84
N VAL A 94 -9.75 -0.33 -13.73
CA VAL A 94 -9.69 1.11 -13.51
C VAL A 94 -10.22 1.84 -14.74
N TRP A 95 -11.21 2.69 -14.52
CA TRP A 95 -11.61 3.69 -15.50
C TRP A 95 -10.73 4.94 -15.34
N TYR A 96 -9.86 5.14 -16.32
CA TYR A 96 -8.99 6.32 -16.41
C TYR A 96 -9.69 7.40 -17.22
N ASP A 97 -10.18 8.43 -16.55
CA ASP A 97 -10.88 9.55 -17.18
C ASP A 97 -10.73 10.81 -16.32
N THR A 98 -10.69 11.97 -16.94
CA THR A 98 -10.48 13.24 -16.25
C THR A 98 -11.64 13.61 -15.31
N SER A 99 -12.85 13.08 -15.53
CA SER A 99 -14.00 13.26 -14.64
C SER A 99 -13.83 12.60 -13.27
N VAL A 100 -13.05 11.51 -13.18
CA VAL A 100 -12.78 10.79 -11.92
C VAL A 100 -11.30 10.85 -11.49
N GLY A 101 -10.43 11.24 -12.41
CA GLY A 101 -8.98 11.43 -12.26
C GLY A 101 -8.55 12.81 -12.80
N PRO A 102 -8.90 13.92 -12.12
CA PRO A 102 -8.64 15.28 -12.58
C PRO A 102 -7.16 15.61 -12.82
N GLU A 103 -6.24 14.89 -12.19
CA GLU A 103 -4.80 15.09 -12.38
C GLU A 103 -4.22 14.33 -13.57
N LEU A 104 -5.00 13.50 -14.27
CA LEU A 104 -4.48 12.66 -15.36
C LEU A 104 -3.81 13.49 -16.46
N SER A 105 -4.47 14.57 -16.92
CA SER A 105 -3.91 15.48 -17.94
C SER A 105 -2.73 16.30 -17.41
N VAL A 106 -2.78 16.71 -16.14
CA VAL A 106 -1.69 17.47 -15.49
C VAL A 106 -0.45 16.61 -15.35
N LEU A 107 -0.62 15.34 -14.97
CA LEU A 107 0.46 14.36 -14.89
C LEU A 107 1.08 14.09 -16.26
N ALA A 108 0.25 13.92 -17.29
CA ALA A 108 0.70 13.78 -18.68
C ALA A 108 1.57 14.97 -19.11
N GLN A 109 1.10 16.20 -18.89
CA GLN A 109 1.86 17.41 -19.20
C GLN A 109 3.20 17.50 -18.45
N ARG A 110 3.21 17.21 -17.13
CA ARG A 110 4.42 17.26 -16.29
C ARG A 110 5.46 16.22 -16.69
N SER A 111 4.99 15.05 -17.11
CA SER A 111 5.84 13.93 -17.52
C SER A 111 6.29 14.03 -18.98
N GLY A 112 5.77 14.98 -19.75
CA GLY A 112 6.02 15.10 -21.19
C GLY A 112 5.44 13.93 -21.99
N LEU A 113 4.35 13.33 -21.49
CA LEU A 113 3.68 12.17 -22.07
C LEU A 113 2.28 12.54 -22.56
N GLU A 114 1.75 11.73 -23.48
CA GLU A 114 0.32 11.71 -23.77
C GLU A 114 -0.45 10.99 -22.65
N VAL A 115 -1.72 11.35 -22.44
CA VAL A 115 -2.58 10.70 -21.44
C VAL A 115 -2.62 9.18 -21.63
N ALA A 116 -2.73 8.71 -22.89
CA ALA A 116 -2.73 7.29 -23.20
C ALA A 116 -1.45 6.58 -22.74
N GLU A 117 -0.30 7.26 -22.78
CA GLU A 117 0.98 6.72 -22.36
C GLU A 117 1.13 6.68 -20.84
N VAL A 118 0.58 7.68 -20.13
CA VAL A 118 0.44 7.63 -18.66
C VAL A 118 -0.38 6.42 -18.23
N ILE A 119 -1.56 6.22 -18.86
CA ILE A 119 -2.43 5.07 -18.59
C ILE A 119 -1.70 3.76 -18.85
N ARG A 120 -1.04 3.64 -20.01
CA ARG A 120 -0.29 2.43 -20.40
C ARG A 120 0.83 2.13 -19.40
N ARG A 121 1.64 3.11 -19.01
CA ARG A 121 2.75 2.91 -18.05
C ARG A 121 2.24 2.53 -16.67
N HIS A 122 1.18 3.17 -16.19
CA HIS A 122 0.60 2.83 -14.90
C HIS A 122 -0.07 1.45 -14.90
N SER A 123 -0.79 1.07 -15.96
CA SER A 123 -1.50 -0.24 -16.02
C SER A 123 -0.59 -1.42 -16.37
N ALA A 124 0.51 -1.20 -17.09
CA ALA A 124 1.41 -2.29 -17.49
C ALA A 124 2.30 -2.82 -16.36
N HIS A 125 2.42 -2.08 -15.25
CA HIS A 125 3.30 -2.43 -14.14
C HIS A 125 2.63 -3.36 -13.14
N LEU A 126 3.40 -4.28 -12.56
CA LEU A 126 2.97 -5.14 -11.47
C LEU A 126 3.50 -4.56 -10.16
N TYR A 127 2.64 -3.94 -9.37
CA TYR A 127 3.03 -3.23 -8.16
C TYR A 127 3.07 -4.14 -6.94
N GLN A 128 4.12 -3.98 -6.12
CA GLN A 128 4.21 -4.62 -4.82
C GLN A 128 3.38 -3.86 -3.77
N VAL A 129 2.53 -4.57 -3.02
CA VAL A 129 1.89 -4.03 -1.81
C VAL A 129 2.90 -4.05 -0.67
N PHE A 130 3.33 -2.87 -0.21
CA PHE A 130 4.35 -2.72 0.83
C PHE A 130 3.78 -2.57 2.23
N ALA A 131 2.60 -1.96 2.35
CA ALA A 131 1.97 -1.62 3.61
C ALA A 131 0.46 -1.47 3.43
N LEU A 132 -0.28 -1.73 4.51
CA LEU A 132 -1.67 -1.31 4.65
C LEU A 132 -1.75 -0.25 5.75
N GLY A 133 -2.61 0.75 5.60
CA GLY A 133 -2.77 1.80 6.61
C GLY A 133 -3.44 3.05 6.03
N PHE A 134 -3.46 4.16 6.78
CA PHE A 134 -4.28 5.37 6.49
C PHE A 134 -5.79 5.15 6.65
N ALA A 135 -6.35 4.12 6.02
CA ALA A 135 -7.72 3.65 6.23
C ALA A 135 -7.78 2.12 6.06
N PRO A 136 -8.80 1.43 6.62
CA PRO A 136 -8.97 -0.01 6.41
C PRO A 136 -9.03 -0.36 4.92
N GLY A 137 -8.18 -1.27 4.46
CA GLY A 137 -8.06 -1.70 3.05
C GLY A 137 -7.27 -0.76 2.14
N PHE A 138 -6.73 0.36 2.62
CA PHE A 138 -5.88 1.22 1.81
C PHE A 138 -4.47 0.61 1.74
N ALA A 139 -4.10 0.19 0.53
CA ALA A 139 -2.82 -0.44 0.25
C ALA A 139 -1.86 0.56 -0.41
N PHE A 140 -0.68 0.70 0.18
CA PHE A 140 0.40 1.45 -0.43
C PHE A 140 1.19 0.54 -1.36
N MET A 141 1.19 0.89 -2.64
CA MET A 141 1.78 0.11 -3.71
C MET A 141 2.87 0.89 -4.41
N GLY A 142 3.90 0.19 -4.86
CA GLY A 142 4.98 0.83 -5.60
C GLY A 142 5.92 -0.17 -6.26
N LEU A 143 6.94 0.30 -7.00
CA LEU A 143 7.19 1.72 -7.28
C LEU A 143 6.63 2.10 -8.65
N VAL A 144 5.99 3.26 -8.78
CA VAL A 144 5.61 3.76 -10.12
C VAL A 144 6.85 4.04 -10.96
N ASP A 145 6.67 3.97 -12.28
CA ASP A 145 7.65 4.45 -13.26
C ASP A 145 8.10 5.86 -12.85
N GLU A 146 9.41 6.09 -12.84
CA GLU A 146 10.01 7.32 -12.34
C GLU A 146 9.49 8.56 -13.09
N ILE A 147 9.15 8.40 -14.38
CA ILE A 147 8.55 9.48 -15.17
C ILE A 147 7.13 9.88 -14.72
N LEU A 148 6.42 8.97 -14.03
CA LEU A 148 5.09 9.22 -13.45
C LEU A 148 5.16 9.67 -11.99
N ALA A 149 6.34 9.60 -11.37
CA ALA A 149 6.49 10.00 -9.98
C ALA A 149 6.21 11.50 -9.84
N THR A 150 5.31 11.87 -8.93
CA THR A 150 4.87 13.26 -8.80
C THR A 150 4.52 13.58 -7.34
N PRO A 151 4.89 14.76 -6.83
CA PRO A 151 4.63 15.08 -5.44
C PRO A 151 3.14 15.16 -5.15
N ARG A 152 2.78 15.00 -3.87
CA ARG A 152 1.42 15.25 -3.40
C ARG A 152 0.97 16.67 -3.75
N LEU A 153 -0.34 16.87 -3.85
CA LEU A 153 -0.94 18.19 -3.92
C LEU A 153 -0.58 19.00 -2.67
N ASN A 154 -0.23 20.27 -2.87
CA ASN A 154 0.10 21.20 -1.78
C ASN A 154 -1.06 21.35 -0.78
N THR A 155 -2.29 21.36 -1.28
CA THR A 155 -3.51 21.41 -0.47
C THR A 155 -4.29 20.12 -0.71
N PRO A 156 -4.39 19.22 0.29
CA PRO A 156 -5.19 18.01 0.17
C PRO A 156 -6.67 18.33 -0.08
N ARG A 157 -7.33 17.49 -0.88
CA ARG A 157 -8.79 17.52 -1.01
C ARG A 157 -9.44 17.14 0.30
N LYS A 158 -10.54 17.81 0.63
CA LYS A 158 -11.37 17.44 1.79
C LYS A 158 -12.06 16.10 1.59
N ARG A 159 -12.40 15.76 0.34
CA ARG A 159 -13.08 14.54 -0.03
C ARG A 159 -12.48 13.97 -1.31
N VAL A 160 -12.08 12.71 -1.26
CA VAL A 160 -11.67 11.85 -2.37
C VAL A 160 -12.66 10.69 -2.40
N ALA A 161 -13.07 10.26 -3.59
CA ALA A 161 -14.11 9.26 -3.72
C ALA A 161 -13.57 7.88 -3.34
N ALA A 162 -14.45 7.01 -2.85
CA ALA A 162 -14.11 5.60 -2.78
C ALA A 162 -13.80 5.07 -4.19
N GLY A 163 -12.83 4.17 -4.29
CA GLY A 163 -12.31 3.64 -5.54
C GLY A 163 -11.37 4.58 -6.28
N SER A 164 -11.19 5.85 -5.90
CA SER A 164 -10.23 6.73 -6.59
C SER A 164 -8.84 6.10 -6.58
N VAL A 165 -8.15 6.13 -7.72
CA VAL A 165 -6.77 5.66 -7.88
C VAL A 165 -5.89 6.89 -8.01
N GLY A 166 -4.79 6.92 -7.26
CA GLY A 166 -3.90 8.07 -7.28
C GLY A 166 -2.42 7.72 -7.16
N ILE A 167 -1.59 8.71 -7.52
CA ILE A 167 -0.12 8.65 -7.41
C ILE A 167 0.36 9.74 -6.45
N ALA A 168 1.31 9.39 -5.60
CA ALA A 168 2.07 10.33 -4.77
C ALA A 168 3.51 9.85 -4.59
N GLU A 169 4.45 10.74 -4.87
CA GLU A 169 5.87 10.42 -4.98
C GLU A 169 6.04 9.21 -5.91
N ARG A 170 6.67 8.14 -5.42
CA ARG A 170 6.85 6.88 -6.16
C ARG A 170 5.79 5.82 -5.85
N GLN A 171 4.68 6.19 -5.20
CA GLN A 171 3.63 5.25 -4.76
C GLN A 171 2.35 5.45 -5.55
N THR A 172 1.59 4.37 -5.70
CA THR A 172 0.21 4.34 -6.19
C THR A 172 -0.69 3.65 -5.16
N ALA A 173 -1.97 4.01 -5.13
CA ALA A 173 -2.94 3.47 -4.20
C ALA A 173 -4.36 3.65 -4.72
N ALA A 174 -5.29 2.85 -4.19
CA ALA A 174 -6.71 3.03 -4.39
C ALA A 174 -7.40 3.31 -3.04
N TYR A 175 -8.28 4.32 -3.01
CA TYR A 175 -8.96 4.76 -1.80
C TYR A 175 -10.14 3.82 -1.47
N PRO A 176 -10.17 3.14 -0.30
CA PRO A 176 -11.21 2.15 0.01
C PRO A 176 -12.54 2.79 0.41
N VAL A 177 -12.50 4.03 0.89
CA VAL A 177 -13.64 4.79 1.41
C VAL A 177 -13.48 6.27 1.05
N VAL A 178 -14.55 7.05 1.21
CA VAL A 178 -14.48 8.51 1.09
C VAL A 178 -13.62 9.07 2.21
N SER A 179 -12.55 9.78 1.88
CA SER A 179 -11.61 10.35 2.85
C SER A 179 -10.97 11.64 2.33
N PRO A 180 -10.35 12.48 3.17
CA PRO A 180 -9.44 13.50 2.66
C PRO A 180 -8.23 12.86 1.96
N GLY A 181 -7.57 13.57 1.05
CA GLY A 181 -6.43 13.03 0.33
C GLY A 181 -5.71 14.05 -0.56
N GLY A 182 -4.39 13.97 -0.60
CA GLY A 182 -3.54 14.86 -1.43
C GLY A 182 -2.83 14.14 -2.56
N TRP A 183 -3.27 12.93 -2.95
CA TRP A 183 -2.66 12.21 -4.06
C TRP A 183 -3.23 12.71 -5.39
N ASN A 184 -2.43 12.62 -6.45
CA ASN A 184 -2.83 13.01 -7.80
C ASN A 184 -3.75 11.92 -8.34
N LEU A 185 -5.04 12.22 -8.49
CA LEU A 185 -6.05 11.25 -8.88
C LEU A 185 -6.01 11.05 -10.40
N ILE A 186 -5.92 9.79 -10.83
CA ILE A 186 -5.72 9.43 -12.23
C ILE A 186 -6.82 8.51 -12.80
N GLY A 187 -7.69 7.98 -11.95
CA GLY A 187 -8.79 7.10 -12.36
C GLY A 187 -9.61 6.62 -11.17
N ARG A 188 -10.51 5.68 -11.41
CA ARG A 188 -11.35 5.05 -10.37
C ARG A 188 -11.53 3.56 -10.63
N THR A 189 -11.42 2.76 -9.57
CA THR A 189 -11.69 1.32 -9.58
C THR A 189 -13.05 1.03 -8.94
N PRO A 190 -13.84 0.08 -9.47
CA PRO A 190 -15.06 -0.39 -8.83
C PRO A 190 -14.76 -1.43 -7.74
N ALA A 191 -13.49 -1.84 -7.58
CA ALA A 191 -13.12 -2.89 -6.66
C ALA A 191 -13.43 -2.54 -5.20
N LYS A 192 -14.09 -3.47 -4.50
CA LYS A 192 -14.31 -3.38 -3.05
C LYS A 192 -13.02 -3.74 -2.30
N LEU A 193 -12.24 -2.72 -1.93
CA LEU A 193 -10.91 -2.88 -1.31
C LEU A 193 -10.95 -3.30 0.16
N PHE A 194 -12.06 -3.02 0.85
CA PHE A 194 -12.30 -3.40 2.24
C PHE A 194 -13.71 -3.99 2.39
N ASP A 195 -13.82 -5.09 3.12
CA ASP A 195 -15.08 -5.75 3.41
C ASP A 195 -15.04 -6.46 4.76
N ARG A 196 -16.03 -6.21 5.63
CA ARG A 196 -16.10 -6.82 6.97
C ARG A 196 -16.38 -8.31 6.92
N GLU A 197 -17.04 -8.77 5.86
CA GLU A 197 -17.37 -10.18 5.65
C GLU A 197 -16.21 -10.97 5.01
N ARG A 198 -15.12 -10.29 4.63
CA ARG A 198 -13.93 -10.91 4.06
C ARG A 198 -12.95 -11.31 5.16
N ASP A 199 -12.38 -12.50 5.04
CA ASP A 199 -11.27 -12.93 5.89
C ASP A 199 -10.07 -11.97 5.77
N GLY A 200 -9.57 -11.47 6.90
CA GLY A 200 -8.55 -10.42 6.97
C GLY A 200 -9.02 -9.00 6.59
N TYR A 201 -10.30 -8.81 6.28
CA TYR A 201 -11.02 -7.58 5.96
C TYR A 201 -10.56 -6.77 4.73
N SER A 202 -9.27 -6.80 4.39
CA SER A 202 -8.69 -6.09 3.23
C SER A 202 -8.58 -7.02 2.02
N LEU A 203 -8.81 -6.48 0.81
CA LEU A 203 -8.63 -7.22 -0.44
C LEU A 203 -7.17 -7.66 -0.65
N MET A 204 -6.24 -6.78 -0.28
CA MET A 204 -4.80 -6.96 -0.46
C MET A 204 -4.12 -7.08 0.89
N GLN A 205 -2.99 -7.77 0.93
CA GLN A 205 -2.09 -7.88 2.08
C GLN A 205 -0.65 -7.49 1.70
N PRO A 206 0.19 -7.04 2.65
CA PRO A 206 1.61 -6.83 2.39
C PRO A 206 2.26 -8.11 1.85
N GLY A 207 2.98 -7.99 0.74
CA GLY A 207 3.50 -9.14 -0.02
C GLY A 207 2.67 -9.51 -1.25
N ASP A 208 1.40 -9.11 -1.33
CA ASP A 208 0.61 -9.24 -2.56
C ASP A 208 1.11 -8.31 -3.67
N THR A 209 0.71 -8.62 -4.90
CA THR A 209 0.98 -7.77 -6.06
C THR A 209 -0.31 -7.33 -6.73
N VAL A 210 -0.27 -6.18 -7.40
CA VAL A 210 -1.43 -5.58 -8.06
C VAL A 210 -1.06 -5.15 -9.47
N ARG A 211 -1.87 -5.55 -10.44
CA ARG A 211 -1.84 -5.01 -11.79
C ARG A 211 -3.14 -4.26 -12.04
N PHE A 212 -3.05 -3.00 -12.46
CA PHE A 212 -4.23 -2.26 -12.88
C PHE A 212 -4.59 -2.62 -14.32
N GLU A 213 -5.88 -2.71 -14.61
CA GLU A 213 -6.38 -3.00 -15.95
C GLU A 213 -7.27 -1.84 -16.40
N ALA A 214 -6.88 -1.18 -17.49
CA ALA A 214 -7.67 -0.07 -18.02
C ALA A 214 -8.97 -0.60 -18.63
N VAL A 215 -10.11 -0.13 -18.13
CA VAL A 215 -11.44 -0.49 -18.64
C VAL A 215 -12.19 0.74 -19.13
N GLY A 216 -13.15 0.53 -20.05
CA GLY A 216 -14.04 1.60 -20.51
C GLY A 216 -15.10 1.95 -19.46
N HIS A 217 -15.72 3.12 -19.62
CA HIS A 217 -16.79 3.61 -18.71
C HIS A 217 -17.94 2.60 -18.54
N ALA A 218 -18.45 2.03 -19.64
CA ALA A 218 -19.55 1.06 -19.57
C ALA A 218 -19.20 -0.19 -18.76
N GLU A 219 -17.96 -0.69 -18.89
CA GLU A 219 -17.48 -1.84 -18.11
C GLU A 219 -17.30 -1.48 -16.63
N PHE A 220 -16.74 -0.31 -16.34
CA PHE A 220 -16.62 0.21 -14.98
C PHE A 220 -17.98 0.30 -14.26
N VAL A 221 -19.00 0.83 -14.93
CA VAL A 221 -20.36 0.91 -14.39
C VAL A 221 -20.96 -0.49 -14.21
N ASN A 222 -20.79 -1.39 -15.18
CA ASN A 222 -21.28 -2.78 -15.09
C ASN A 222 -20.64 -3.55 -13.92
N LEU A 223 -19.39 -3.23 -13.57
CA LEU A 223 -18.69 -3.79 -12.42
C LEU A 223 -19.12 -3.15 -11.08
N GLY A 224 -20.09 -2.24 -11.08
CA GLY A 224 -20.62 -1.57 -9.89
C GLY A 224 -19.89 -0.28 -9.52
N GLY A 225 -19.13 0.30 -10.44
CA GLY A 225 -18.44 1.56 -10.24
C GLY A 225 -19.39 2.75 -10.13
N ASP A 226 -19.09 3.66 -9.19
CA ASP A 226 -19.76 4.95 -9.07
C ASP A 226 -19.01 5.98 -9.93
N ASP A 227 -19.64 6.49 -10.98
CA ASP A 227 -19.10 7.49 -11.90
C ASP A 227 -19.43 8.93 -11.49
N THR A 228 -20.11 9.13 -10.37
CA THR A 228 -20.48 10.46 -9.89
C THR A 228 -19.23 11.30 -9.61
N PRO A 229 -19.12 12.51 -10.16
CA PRO A 229 -18.09 13.48 -9.77
C PRO A 229 -18.28 13.84 -8.29
N LEU A 230 -17.25 13.63 -7.47
CA LEU A 230 -17.37 13.86 -6.02
C LEU A 230 -17.37 15.35 -5.65
N GLU A 231 -16.81 16.18 -6.53
CA GLU A 231 -17.02 17.62 -6.53
C GLU A 231 -17.81 17.93 -7.80
N ALA A 232 -19.12 18.16 -7.66
CA ALA A 232 -19.82 18.98 -8.64
C ALA A 232 -19.02 20.28 -8.74
N HIS A 233 -18.59 20.66 -9.94
CA HIS A 233 -18.02 21.98 -10.16
C HIS A 233 -18.98 22.99 -9.53
N ALA A 234 -18.55 23.63 -8.44
CA ALA A 234 -19.25 24.77 -7.87
C ALA A 234 -19.13 25.94 -8.84
#